data_AF-A0A969ZZT8-F1
#
_entry.id   AF-A0A969ZZT8-F1
#
_cell.length_a   1.000
_cell.length_b   1.000
_cell.length_c   1.000
_cell.angle_alpha   90.00
_cell.angle_beta   90.00
_cell.angle_gamma   90.00
#
_symmetry.space_group_name_H-M   'P 1'
#
loop_
_entity.id
_entity.type
_entity.pdbx_description
1 polymer ?
#
loop_
_entity_poly.entity_id
_entity_poly.type
_entity_poly.pdbx_seq_one_letter_code
_entity_poly.pdbx_strand_id
1 'polypeptide(L)'
;MNNNLRQLKKWAESCKENFEDIYLLVSAEVARITEQKEQAMYLYDKAIQSAREYRHTNNEAIANELAAIFYLSTGLHKIAKAYMVDACKSYRLWGAYTKVKQIKSKYPDITEEITVEVGAGNDNKAYTGIRRIDPESSDSISTSGNNEFYYLDKIIENIYSEPDINKLLIKFIDIAIQSIGANKGYLILEKSGELYIESGKDNSTGRTVTRSISI
;
A
#
# COMPACT_ATOMS: atom_id res chain seq x y z
N MET A 1 -27.79 -1.21 -1.67
CA MET A 1 -26.64 -0.40 -2.15
C MET A 1 -26.67 1.04 -1.63
N ASN A 2 -27.82 1.74 -1.65
CA ASN A 2 -27.92 3.17 -1.29
C ASN A 2 -27.53 3.55 0.16
N ASN A 3 -27.72 2.68 1.16
CA ASN A 3 -27.35 3.00 2.55
C ASN A 3 -25.83 3.11 2.75
N ASN A 4 -25.05 2.19 2.16
CA ASN A 4 -23.60 2.19 2.29
C ASN A 4 -22.97 3.40 1.58
N LEU A 5 -23.47 3.77 0.41
CA LEU A 5 -23.00 4.95 -0.31
C LEU A 5 -23.28 6.25 0.45
N ARG A 6 -24.47 6.36 1.07
CA ARG A 6 -24.83 7.52 1.90
C ARG A 6 -23.93 7.63 3.14
N GLN A 7 -23.51 6.51 3.71
CA GLN A 7 -22.58 6.48 4.84
C GLN A 7 -21.17 6.87 4.41
N LEU A 8 -20.66 6.30 3.31
CA LEU A 8 -19.38 6.70 2.71
C LEU A 8 -19.34 8.19 2.37
N LYS A 9 -20.45 8.74 1.86
CA LYS A 9 -20.57 10.18 1.60
C LYS A 9 -20.38 11.00 2.88
N LYS A 10 -21.08 10.65 3.96
CA LYS A 10 -20.93 11.34 5.25
C LYS A 10 -19.50 11.27 5.78
N TRP A 11 -18.83 10.14 5.59
CA TRP A 11 -17.44 9.97 6.01
C TRP A 11 -16.49 10.81 5.17
N ALA A 12 -16.67 10.86 3.84
CA ALA A 12 -15.90 11.73 2.95
C ALA A 12 -16.14 13.22 3.25
N GLU A 13 -17.37 13.61 3.62
CA GLU A 13 -17.68 14.97 4.08
C GLU A 13 -17.00 15.31 5.42
N SER A 14 -16.76 14.30 6.27
CA SER A 14 -16.15 14.48 7.59
C SER A 14 -14.61 14.44 7.55
N CYS A 15 -14.04 13.58 6.70
CA CYS A 15 -12.61 13.43 6.49
C CYS A 15 -12.37 13.01 5.04
N LYS A 16 -12.09 14.00 4.20
CA LYS A 16 -11.96 13.84 2.76
C LYS A 16 -10.78 12.95 2.42
N GLU A 17 -9.65 13.19 3.08
CA GLU A 17 -8.38 12.50 2.86
C GLU A 17 -8.49 10.99 3.01
N ASN A 18 -9.36 10.51 3.90
CA ASN A 18 -9.48 9.08 4.22
C ASN A 18 -10.51 8.33 3.39
N PHE A 19 -11.54 9.02 2.88
CA PHE A 19 -12.74 8.36 2.35
C PHE A 19 -13.18 8.86 0.98
N GLU A 20 -12.62 9.95 0.47
CA GLU A 20 -13.04 10.52 -0.82
C GLU A 20 -12.83 9.53 -1.98
N ASP A 21 -11.66 8.93 -2.07
CA ASP A 21 -11.30 7.99 -3.12
C ASP A 21 -12.23 6.78 -3.17
N ILE A 22 -12.52 6.16 -2.02
CA ILE A 22 -13.45 5.03 -1.91
C ILE A 22 -14.88 5.47 -2.24
N TYR A 23 -15.31 6.63 -1.75
CA TYR A 23 -16.63 7.17 -2.06
C TYR A 23 -16.81 7.42 -3.58
N LEU A 24 -15.82 8.03 -4.22
CA LEU A 24 -15.80 8.28 -5.66
C LEU A 24 -15.81 6.97 -6.44
N LEU A 25 -15.02 5.98 -6.03
CA LEU A 25 -14.95 4.69 -6.70
C LEU A 25 -16.27 3.92 -6.63
N VAL A 26 -16.91 3.87 -5.45
CA VAL A 26 -18.23 3.24 -5.30
C VAL A 26 -19.28 4.02 -6.09
N SER A 27 -19.19 5.35 -6.13
CA SER A 27 -20.06 6.18 -6.97
C SER A 27 -19.89 5.86 -8.47
N ALA A 28 -18.65 5.62 -8.92
CA ALA A 28 -18.35 5.23 -10.30
C ALA A 28 -19.00 3.89 -10.67
N GLU A 29 -18.90 2.88 -9.78
CA GLU A 29 -19.54 1.58 -10.00
C GLU A 29 -21.07 1.68 -10.00
N VAL A 30 -21.66 2.51 -9.13
CA VAL A 30 -23.11 2.77 -9.17
C VAL A 30 -23.49 3.41 -10.50
N ALA A 31 -22.76 4.44 -10.95
CA ALA A 31 -22.99 5.07 -12.25
C ALA A 31 -22.89 4.05 -13.39
N ARG A 32 -21.88 3.16 -13.38
CA ARG A 32 -21.70 2.07 -14.35
C ARG A 32 -22.91 1.12 -14.39
N ILE A 33 -23.37 0.65 -13.23
CA ILE A 33 -24.51 -0.28 -13.13
C ILE A 33 -25.82 0.39 -13.55
N THR A 34 -25.95 1.70 -13.33
CA THR A 34 -27.09 2.51 -13.78
C THR A 34 -26.96 3.04 -15.21
N GLU A 35 -26.00 2.54 -15.98
CA GLU A 35 -25.75 2.89 -17.39
C GLU A 35 -25.39 4.37 -17.65
N GLN A 36 -24.99 5.12 -16.62
CA GLN A 36 -24.53 6.50 -16.72
C GLN A 36 -23.03 6.54 -17.09
N LYS A 37 -22.72 6.19 -18.34
CA LYS A 37 -21.34 5.96 -18.81
C LYS A 37 -20.41 7.17 -18.62
N GLU A 38 -20.84 8.36 -19.02
CA GLU A 38 -20.02 9.58 -18.91
C GLU A 38 -19.72 9.92 -17.44
N GLN A 39 -20.72 9.76 -16.58
CA GLN A 39 -20.57 9.98 -15.15
C GLN A 39 -19.61 8.94 -14.53
N ALA A 40 -19.70 7.67 -14.93
CA ALA A 40 -18.80 6.63 -14.47
C ALA A 40 -17.35 6.94 -14.87
N MET A 41 -17.10 7.34 -16.13
CA MET A 41 -15.78 7.74 -16.63
C MET A 41 -15.16 8.85 -15.77
N TYR A 42 -15.92 9.92 -15.56
CA TYR A 42 -15.47 11.05 -14.74
C TYR A 42 -15.15 10.63 -13.30
N LEU A 43 -16.00 9.79 -12.70
CA LEU A 43 -15.84 9.34 -11.32
C LEU A 43 -14.66 8.39 -11.15
N TYR A 44 -14.37 7.51 -12.10
CA TYR A 44 -13.16 6.69 -12.06
C TYR A 44 -11.89 7.54 -12.05
N ASP A 45 -11.78 8.51 -12.96
CA ASP A 45 -10.62 9.41 -13.01
C ASP A 45 -10.47 10.20 -11.72
N LYS A 46 -11.59 10.69 -11.16
CA LYS A 46 -11.57 11.38 -9.88
C LYS A 46 -11.13 10.49 -8.72
N ALA A 47 -11.60 9.24 -8.69
CA ALA A 47 -11.18 8.28 -7.66
C ALA A 47 -9.69 7.98 -7.74
N ILE A 48 -9.15 7.77 -8.96
CA ILE A 48 -7.72 7.53 -9.19
C ILE A 48 -6.90 8.75 -8.77
N GLN A 49 -7.32 9.96 -9.15
CA GLN A 49 -6.64 11.20 -8.77
C GLN A 49 -6.61 11.39 -7.26
N SER A 50 -7.75 11.20 -6.57
CA SER A 50 -7.86 11.32 -5.11
C SER A 50 -6.99 10.27 -4.40
N ALA A 51 -7.04 9.00 -4.83
CA ALA A 51 -6.19 7.95 -4.28
C ALA A 51 -4.69 8.26 -4.46
N ARG A 52 -4.31 8.82 -5.61
CA ARG A 52 -2.91 9.23 -5.87
C ARG A 52 -2.48 10.42 -5.01
N GLU A 53 -3.35 11.42 -4.86
CA GLU A 53 -3.11 12.61 -4.03
C GLU A 53 -2.86 12.22 -2.57
N TYR A 54 -3.68 11.33 -2.03
CA TYR A 54 -3.56 10.84 -0.66
C TYR A 54 -2.67 9.60 -0.49
N ARG A 55 -1.99 9.17 -1.57
CA ARG A 55 -1.05 8.03 -1.59
C ARG A 55 -1.66 6.70 -1.16
N HIS A 56 -2.95 6.50 -1.40
CA HIS A 56 -3.65 5.23 -1.20
C HIS A 56 -3.38 4.28 -2.36
N THR A 57 -2.16 3.73 -2.43
CA THR A 57 -1.69 2.90 -3.57
C THR A 57 -2.60 1.69 -3.84
N ASN A 58 -3.16 1.09 -2.79
CA ASN A 58 -4.12 -0.01 -2.91
C ASN A 58 -5.43 0.44 -3.59
N ASN A 59 -5.97 1.59 -3.19
CA ASN A 59 -7.20 2.13 -3.76
C ASN A 59 -6.98 2.63 -5.19
N GLU A 60 -5.82 3.24 -5.47
CA GLU A 60 -5.40 3.58 -6.83
C GLU A 60 -5.35 2.34 -7.72
N ALA A 61 -4.77 1.23 -7.24
CA ALA A 61 -4.70 -0.02 -8.00
C ALA A 61 -6.09 -0.57 -8.35
N ILE A 62 -6.99 -0.61 -7.36
CA ILE A 62 -8.37 -1.11 -7.55
C ILE A 62 -9.15 -0.19 -8.49
N ALA A 63 -9.02 1.13 -8.32
CA ALA A 63 -9.71 2.11 -9.17
C ALA A 63 -9.27 2.01 -10.64
N ASN A 64 -7.96 1.86 -10.89
CA ASN A 64 -7.43 1.63 -12.23
C ASN A 64 -7.91 0.29 -12.82
N GLU A 65 -7.95 -0.80 -12.05
CA GLU A 65 -8.45 -2.09 -12.53
C GLU A 65 -9.93 -2.01 -12.94
N LEU A 66 -10.76 -1.38 -12.11
CA LEU A 66 -12.19 -1.21 -12.39
C LEU A 66 -12.43 -0.29 -13.60
N ALA A 67 -11.68 0.81 -13.71
CA ALA A 67 -11.72 1.67 -14.89
C ALA A 67 -11.33 0.90 -16.16
N ALA A 68 -10.26 0.10 -16.11
CA ALA A 68 -9.84 -0.72 -17.24
C ALA A 68 -10.94 -1.71 -17.67
N ILE A 69 -11.56 -2.41 -16.71
CA ILE A 69 -12.66 -3.35 -16.98
C ILE A 69 -13.87 -2.62 -17.58
N PHE A 70 -14.19 -1.42 -17.07
CA PHE A 70 -15.24 -0.59 -17.64
C PHE A 70 -14.95 -0.24 -19.11
N TYR A 71 -13.75 0.24 -19.43
CA TYR A 71 -13.37 0.58 -20.81
C TYR A 71 -13.30 -0.63 -21.74
N LEU A 72 -12.96 -1.83 -21.23
CA LEU A 72 -13.10 -3.06 -22.02
C LEU A 72 -14.55 -3.35 -22.36
N SER A 73 -15.45 -3.22 -21.39
CA SER A 73 -16.89 -3.46 -21.60
C SER A 73 -17.54 -2.48 -22.59
N THR A 74 -16.94 -1.31 -22.79
CA THR A 74 -17.39 -0.30 -23.76
C THR A 74 -16.67 -0.38 -25.11
N GLY A 75 -15.73 -1.33 -25.29
CA GLY A 75 -14.98 -1.52 -26.54
C GLY A 75 -13.80 -0.56 -26.74
N LEU A 76 -13.44 0.22 -25.73
CA LEU A 76 -12.35 1.21 -25.77
C LEU A 76 -11.02 0.60 -25.31
N HIS A 77 -10.55 -0.41 -26.04
CA HIS A 77 -9.39 -1.24 -25.67
C HIS A 77 -8.09 -0.46 -25.41
N LYS A 78 -7.80 0.59 -26.19
CA LYS A 78 -6.59 1.42 -26.01
C LYS A 78 -6.58 2.11 -24.65
N ILE A 79 -7.74 2.65 -24.25
CA ILE A 79 -7.90 3.32 -22.97
C ILE A 79 -7.85 2.29 -21.84
N ALA A 80 -8.54 1.16 -22.01
CA ALA A 80 -8.50 0.07 -21.05
C ALA A 80 -7.07 -0.44 -20.78
N LYS A 81 -6.24 -0.57 -21.82
CA LYS A 81 -4.84 -0.98 -21.69
C LYS A 81 -4.05 -0.01 -20.81
N ALA A 82 -4.23 1.31 -20.98
CA ALA A 82 -3.54 2.31 -20.18
C ALA A 82 -3.87 2.15 -18.68
N TYR A 83 -5.16 2.09 -18.32
CA TYR A 83 -5.56 1.87 -16.93
C TYR A 83 -5.12 0.50 -16.40
N MET A 84 -5.12 -0.55 -17.22
CA MET A 84 -4.69 -1.88 -16.76
C MET A 84 -3.19 -1.93 -16.45
N VAL A 85 -2.38 -1.23 -17.25
CA VAL A 85 -0.95 -1.06 -17.01
C VAL A 85 -0.73 -0.33 -15.68
N ASP A 86 -1.44 0.77 -15.45
CA ASP A 86 -1.31 1.54 -14.22
C ASP A 86 -1.83 0.76 -12.99
N ALA A 87 -2.92 0.01 -13.12
CA ALA A 87 -3.38 -0.93 -12.09
C ALA A 87 -2.27 -1.92 -11.71
N CYS A 88 -1.63 -2.53 -12.70
CA CYS A 88 -0.54 -3.48 -12.45
C CYS A 88 0.68 -2.82 -11.79
N LYS A 89 1.03 -1.58 -12.16
CA LYS A 89 2.09 -0.82 -11.49
C LYS A 89 1.76 -0.56 -10.03
N SER A 90 0.55 -0.05 -9.74
CA SER A 90 0.12 0.21 -8.36
C SER A 90 0.00 -1.08 -7.54
N TYR A 91 -0.48 -2.18 -8.13
CA TYR A 91 -0.45 -3.50 -7.46
C TYR A 91 0.96 -3.99 -7.17
N ARG A 92 1.93 -3.77 -8.07
CA ARG A 92 3.35 -4.09 -7.80
C ARG A 92 3.90 -3.24 -6.67
N LEU A 93 3.64 -1.93 -6.66
CA LEU A 93 4.07 -1.02 -5.61
C LEU A 93 3.48 -1.41 -4.25
N TRP A 94 2.21 -1.83 -4.25
CA TRP A 94 1.54 -2.35 -3.06
C TRP A 94 2.01 -3.76 -2.64
N GLY A 95 2.78 -4.47 -3.48
CA GLY A 95 3.26 -5.83 -3.21
C GLY A 95 2.30 -6.96 -3.58
N ALA A 96 1.19 -6.68 -4.26
CA ALA A 96 0.17 -7.64 -4.68
C ALA A 96 0.55 -8.39 -5.98
N TYR A 97 1.72 -9.02 -6.03
CA TYR A 97 2.24 -9.67 -7.24
C TYR A 97 1.37 -10.82 -7.77
N THR A 98 0.71 -11.57 -6.89
CA THR A 98 -0.26 -12.61 -7.27
C THR A 98 -1.44 -12.03 -8.04
N LYS A 99 -1.93 -10.85 -7.64
CA LYS A 99 -3.00 -10.14 -8.35
C LYS A 99 -2.55 -9.69 -9.74
N VAL A 100 -1.31 -9.21 -9.87
CA VAL A 100 -0.72 -8.87 -11.19
C VAL A 100 -0.65 -10.10 -12.10
N LYS A 101 -0.20 -11.26 -11.58
CA LYS A 101 -0.18 -12.52 -12.33
C LYS A 101 -1.60 -12.93 -12.77
N GLN A 102 -2.58 -12.81 -11.88
CA GLN A 102 -3.98 -13.11 -12.18
C GLN A 102 -4.52 -12.20 -13.31
N ILE A 103 -4.24 -10.90 -13.26
CA ILE A 103 -4.67 -9.93 -14.28
C ILE A 103 -4.07 -10.29 -15.64
N LYS A 104 -2.76 -10.59 -15.70
CA LYS A 104 -2.10 -10.98 -16.96
C LYS A 104 -2.66 -12.26 -17.56
N SER A 105 -2.94 -13.25 -16.72
CA SER A 105 -3.56 -14.50 -17.17
C SER A 105 -4.99 -14.29 -17.70
N LYS A 106 -5.73 -13.32 -17.14
CA LYS A 106 -7.12 -13.08 -17.50
C LYS A 106 -7.28 -12.16 -18.71
N TYR A 107 -6.34 -11.24 -18.91
CA TYR A 107 -6.38 -10.23 -19.98
C TYR A 107 -5.05 -10.17 -20.76
N PRO A 108 -4.64 -11.26 -21.43
CA PRO A 108 -3.35 -11.31 -22.12
C PRO A 108 -3.20 -10.19 -23.16
N ASP A 109 -4.22 -9.95 -23.99
CA ASP A 109 -4.21 -9.01 -25.11
C ASP A 109 -3.89 -7.55 -24.74
N ILE A 110 -4.18 -7.13 -23.50
CA ILE A 110 -3.94 -5.76 -23.03
C ILE A 110 -2.82 -5.69 -21.99
N THR A 111 -2.16 -6.81 -21.70
CA THR A 111 -1.08 -6.90 -20.69
C THR A 111 0.24 -7.40 -21.25
N GLU A 112 0.35 -7.62 -22.56
CA GLU A 112 1.56 -8.12 -23.25
C GLU A 112 2.84 -7.33 -22.92
N GLU A 113 2.73 -6.01 -22.80
CA GLU A 113 3.87 -5.12 -22.50
C GLU A 113 4.21 -5.03 -21.01
N ILE A 114 3.35 -5.55 -20.13
CA ILE A 114 3.62 -5.52 -18.71
C ILE A 114 4.65 -6.62 -18.46
N THR A 115 5.91 -6.25 -18.31
CA THR A 115 6.94 -7.18 -17.83
C THR A 115 6.58 -7.60 -16.41
N VAL A 116 6.48 -8.90 -16.15
CA VAL A 116 6.61 -9.37 -14.77
C VAL A 116 8.11 -9.56 -14.64
N GLU A 117 8.78 -8.69 -13.90
CA GLU A 117 10.07 -9.08 -13.32
C GLU A 117 9.78 -10.15 -12.27
N VAL A 118 9.45 -11.34 -12.74
CA VAL A 118 9.54 -12.58 -11.99
C VAL A 118 10.92 -13.09 -12.37
N GLY A 119 11.86 -13.01 -11.44
CA GLY A 119 13.12 -13.72 -11.56
C GLY A 119 12.80 -15.16 -11.95
N ALA A 120 13.23 -15.56 -13.15
CA ALA A 120 13.16 -16.93 -13.59
C ALA A 120 14.09 -17.76 -12.72
N GLY A 121 13.52 -18.49 -11.76
CA GLY A 121 14.24 -19.36 -10.85
C GLY A 121 13.26 -20.33 -10.19
N ASN A 122 13.31 -21.57 -10.68
CA ASN A 122 12.72 -22.80 -10.17
C ASN A 122 12.29 -22.84 -8.69
N ASP A 123 11.12 -23.44 -8.47
CA ASP A 123 10.77 -24.43 -7.45
C ASP A 123 11.43 -24.38 -6.07
N ASN A 124 10.58 -24.36 -5.03
CA ASN A 124 10.87 -24.68 -3.62
C ASN A 124 11.57 -23.63 -2.74
N LYS A 125 10.98 -22.45 -2.52
CA LYS A 125 11.13 -21.74 -1.22
C LYS A 125 9.83 -21.06 -0.78
N ALA A 126 9.02 -21.82 -0.06
CA ALA A 126 8.23 -21.27 1.02
C ALA A 126 9.19 -20.58 2.02
N TYR A 127 8.83 -19.37 2.46
CA TYR A 127 9.39 -18.67 3.63
C TYR A 127 10.91 -18.73 3.84
N THR A 128 11.68 -17.88 3.17
CA THR A 128 12.98 -17.44 3.71
C THR A 128 13.13 -15.93 3.53
N GLY A 129 12.40 -15.15 4.33
CA GLY A 129 12.64 -13.72 4.56
C GLY A 129 13.83 -13.48 5.49
N ILE A 130 14.92 -14.22 5.32
CA ILE A 130 16.24 -13.91 5.90
C ILE A 130 17.23 -14.09 4.76
N ARG A 131 17.53 -12.98 4.06
CA ARG A 131 18.70 -12.91 3.20
C ARG A 131 19.92 -13.12 4.09
N ARG A 132 20.67 -14.21 3.87
CA ARG A 132 22.06 -14.26 4.33
C ARG A 132 22.78 -13.13 3.61
N ILE A 133 23.28 -12.15 4.36
CA ILE A 133 24.21 -11.15 3.85
C ILE A 133 25.58 -11.81 3.96
N ASP A 134 26.10 -12.31 2.86
CA ASP A 134 27.51 -12.65 2.76
C ASP A 134 28.30 -11.33 2.57
N PRO A 135 29.45 -11.12 3.25
CA PRO A 135 30.06 -9.79 3.36
C PRO A 135 30.83 -9.32 2.11
N GLU A 136 30.87 -10.08 1.03
CA GLU A 136 31.78 -9.82 -0.10
C GLU A 136 31.07 -9.92 -1.44
N SER A 137 30.48 -8.81 -1.88
CA SER A 137 30.51 -8.41 -3.29
C SER A 137 29.80 -7.08 -3.44
N SER A 138 30.61 -6.03 -3.44
CA SER A 138 30.30 -4.77 -4.11
C SER A 138 30.00 -5.04 -5.57
N ASP A 139 28.76 -4.83 -5.99
CA ASP A 139 28.51 -4.38 -7.35
C ASP A 139 27.27 -3.50 -7.41
N SER A 140 27.47 -2.38 -8.07
CA SER A 140 26.57 -1.24 -8.20
C SER A 140 25.30 -1.62 -8.96
N ILE A 141 24.14 -1.42 -8.35
CA ILE A 141 22.89 -1.18 -9.08
C ILE A 141 22.45 0.26 -8.78
N SER A 142 22.71 1.11 -9.76
CA SER A 142 22.09 2.42 -9.92
C SER A 142 20.62 2.22 -10.32
N THR A 143 19.66 2.68 -9.51
CA THR A 143 18.37 3.21 -10.01
C THR A 143 17.74 4.13 -8.96
N SER A 144 17.36 5.30 -9.47
CA SER A 144 16.60 6.40 -8.88
C SER A 144 15.44 5.98 -7.95
N GLY A 145 15.34 6.62 -6.77
CA GLY A 145 14.13 6.59 -5.93
C GLY A 145 14.28 6.11 -4.48
N ASN A 146 15.45 6.28 -3.84
CA ASN A 146 15.81 5.61 -2.58
C ASN A 146 15.31 6.26 -1.27
N ASN A 147 14.06 6.73 -1.19
CA ASN A 147 13.50 7.14 0.12
C ASN A 147 12.88 5.97 0.89
N GLU A 148 12.47 4.92 0.19
CA GLU A 148 11.79 3.75 0.79
C GLU A 148 12.78 2.71 1.35
N PHE A 149 14.02 2.70 0.83
CA PHE A 149 15.10 1.84 1.32
C PHE A 149 15.88 2.43 2.51
N TYR A 150 15.89 3.75 2.70
CA TYR A 150 16.56 4.38 3.84
C TYR A 150 16.03 3.87 5.19
N TYR A 151 14.71 3.67 5.29
CA TYR A 151 14.10 3.19 6.52
C TYR A 151 14.39 1.71 6.77
N LEU A 152 14.44 0.88 5.72
CA LEU A 152 14.81 -0.52 5.84
C LEU A 152 16.27 -0.68 6.23
N ASP A 153 17.17 0.07 5.62
CA ASP A 153 18.59 0.06 5.95
C ASP A 153 18.82 0.50 7.40
N LYS A 154 18.10 1.54 7.86
CA LYS A 154 18.17 2.01 9.25
C LYS A 154 17.54 1.05 10.27
N ILE A 155 16.48 0.33 9.89
CA ILE A 155 15.90 -0.74 10.73
C ILE A 155 16.91 -1.88 10.87
N ILE A 156 17.52 -2.31 9.76
CA ILE A 156 18.52 -3.37 9.73
C ILE A 156 19.76 -2.95 10.55
N GLU A 157 20.27 -1.75 10.33
CA GLU A 157 21.37 -1.16 11.11
C GLU A 157 21.04 -1.12 12.61
N ASN A 158 19.82 -0.71 12.98
CA ASN A 158 19.41 -0.68 14.39
C ASN A 158 19.29 -2.06 15.02
N ILE A 159 18.79 -3.06 14.28
CA ILE A 159 18.73 -4.46 14.76
C ILE A 159 20.15 -4.99 15.01
N TYR A 160 21.11 -4.65 14.15
CA TYR A 160 22.49 -5.13 14.28
C TYR A 160 23.34 -4.33 15.27
N SER A 161 23.02 -3.05 15.50
CA SER A 161 23.82 -2.13 16.31
C SER A 161 23.40 -2.04 17.78
N GLU A 162 22.17 -2.46 18.13
CA GLU A 162 21.64 -2.32 19.48
C GLU A 162 21.36 -3.68 20.17
N PRO A 163 22.23 -4.12 21.10
CA PRO A 163 22.00 -5.36 21.86
C PRO A 163 20.94 -5.23 22.97
N ASP A 164 20.54 -4.01 23.33
CA ASP A 164 19.51 -3.73 24.34
C ASP A 164 18.12 -3.63 23.69
N ILE A 165 17.26 -4.62 23.99
CA ILE A 165 15.89 -4.71 23.46
C ILE A 165 15.08 -3.43 23.70
N ASN A 166 15.24 -2.76 24.85
CA ASN A 166 14.45 -1.56 25.14
C ASN A 166 14.84 -0.41 24.22
N LYS A 167 16.14 -0.26 23.94
CA LYS A 167 16.64 0.77 23.01
C LYS A 167 16.29 0.43 21.57
N LEU A 168 16.30 -0.85 21.19
CA LEU A 168 15.85 -1.29 19.87
C LEU A 168 14.38 -0.94 19.63
N LEU A 169 13.49 -1.23 20.60
CA LEU A 169 12.06 -0.94 20.49
C LEU A 169 11.78 0.57 20.40
N ILE A 170 12.57 1.40 21.10
CA ILE A 170 12.50 2.86 20.97
C ILE A 170 12.91 3.29 19.56
N LYS A 171 14.04 2.82 19.03
CA LYS A 171 14.49 3.19 17.69
C LYS A 171 13.52 2.69 16.60
N PHE A 172 12.88 1.56 16.82
CA PHE A 172 11.84 1.03 15.93
C PHE A 172 10.59 1.92 15.92
N ILE A 173 10.06 2.30 17.09
CA ILE A 173 8.88 3.16 17.18
C ILE A 173 9.16 4.55 16.59
N ASP A 174 10.39 5.05 16.76
CA ASP A 174 10.87 6.30 16.17
C ASP A 174 10.78 6.27 14.64
N ILE A 175 11.23 5.18 14.03
CA ILE A 175 11.18 5.00 12.57
C ILE A 175 9.74 4.81 12.08
N ALA A 176 8.94 4.00 12.77
CA ALA A 176 7.55 3.73 12.39
C ALA A 176 6.66 4.99 12.45
N ILE A 177 6.88 5.85 13.45
CA ILE A 177 6.17 7.13 13.56
C ILE A 177 6.61 8.09 12.45
N GLN A 178 7.90 8.11 12.09
CA GLN A 178 8.43 8.93 10.99
C GLN A 178 7.91 8.49 9.61
N SER A 179 7.75 7.18 9.37
CA SER A 179 7.32 6.67 8.07
C SER A 179 5.84 6.93 7.76
N ILE A 180 4.99 7.01 8.78
CA ILE A 180 3.53 7.23 8.63
C ILE A 180 3.15 8.69 8.89
N GLY A 181 4.11 9.54 9.30
CA GLY A 181 3.84 10.94 9.66
C GLY A 181 2.96 11.07 10.90
N ALA A 182 2.93 10.05 11.76
CA ALA A 182 2.11 10.05 12.95
C ALA A 182 2.70 10.98 14.03
N ASN A 183 1.84 11.56 14.86
CA ASN A 183 2.29 12.35 16.01
C ASN A 183 2.51 11.49 17.26
N LYS A 184 1.89 10.31 17.32
CA LYS A 184 1.96 9.37 18.45
C LYS A 184 2.02 7.93 17.93
N GLY A 185 2.73 7.06 18.65
CA GLY A 185 2.75 5.62 18.38
C GLY A 185 3.01 4.83 19.65
N TYR A 186 2.41 3.64 19.74
CA TYR A 186 2.57 2.70 20.85
C TYR A 186 2.89 1.31 20.33
N LEU A 187 3.79 0.61 21.00
CA LEU A 187 4.12 -0.78 20.77
C LEU A 187 3.45 -1.62 21.86
N ILE A 188 2.55 -2.50 21.43
CA ILE A 188 1.81 -3.41 22.29
C ILE A 188 2.33 -4.82 22.05
N LEU A 189 2.79 -5.50 23.11
CA LEU A 189 3.18 -6.91 23.06
C LEU A 189 2.26 -7.72 23.97
N GLU A 190 1.85 -8.88 23.50
CA GLU A 190 1.13 -9.87 24.32
C GLU A 190 2.15 -10.70 25.11
N LYS A 191 2.00 -10.79 26.43
CA LYS A 191 2.79 -11.67 27.30
C LYS A 191 1.83 -12.50 28.14
N SER A 192 1.81 -13.81 27.91
CA SER A 192 0.97 -14.77 28.65
C SER A 192 -0.54 -14.45 28.61
N GLY A 193 -1.04 -13.96 27.47
CA GLY A 193 -2.46 -13.64 27.28
C GLY A 193 -2.87 -12.22 27.72
N GLU A 194 -1.96 -11.47 28.35
CA GLU A 194 -2.16 -10.10 28.77
C GLU A 194 -1.43 -9.14 27.82
N LEU A 195 -2.06 -8.02 27.48
CA LEU A 195 -1.48 -7.02 26.59
C LEU A 195 -0.69 -5.99 27.41
N TYR A 196 0.53 -5.70 26.96
CA TYR A 196 1.41 -4.72 27.59
C TYR A 196 1.82 -3.66 26.58
N ILE A 197 1.73 -2.40 26.97
CA ILE A 197 2.42 -1.33 26.26
C ILE A 197 3.89 -1.44 26.65
N GLU A 198 4.79 -1.71 25.70
CA GLU A 198 6.22 -1.87 25.97
C GLU A 198 7.02 -0.62 25.62
N SER A 199 6.52 0.16 24.66
CA SER A 199 7.10 1.45 24.27
C SER A 199 6.00 2.38 23.75
N GLY A 200 6.12 3.67 24.04
CA GLY A 200 5.25 4.70 23.52
C GLY A 200 6.06 5.96 23.22
N LYS A 201 5.75 6.60 22.10
CA LYS A 201 6.33 7.89 21.74
C LYS A 201 5.24 8.88 21.35
N ASP A 202 5.37 10.08 21.90
CA ASP A 202 4.54 11.21 21.55
C ASP A 202 5.44 12.39 21.13
N ASN A 203 5.45 12.68 19.83
CA ASN A 203 6.24 13.77 19.26
C ASN A 203 5.76 15.16 19.72
N SER A 204 4.53 15.30 20.24
CA SER A 204 4.01 16.58 20.74
C SER A 204 4.52 16.93 22.15
N THR A 205 4.99 15.94 22.91
CA THR A 205 5.51 16.14 24.27
C THR A 205 7.00 15.81 24.40
N GLY A 206 7.63 15.29 23.33
CA GLY A 206 9.03 14.85 23.32
C GLY A 206 9.32 13.67 24.24
N ARG A 207 8.28 13.00 24.76
CA ARG A 207 8.40 11.89 25.72
C ARG A 207 8.41 10.56 24.99
N THR A 208 9.48 9.82 25.19
CA THR A 208 9.56 8.38 24.93
C THR A 208 9.43 7.65 26.26
N VAL A 209 8.46 6.75 26.36
CA VAL A 209 8.21 5.97 27.58
C VAL A 209 8.42 4.50 27.25
N THR A 210 9.43 3.89 27.87
CA THR A 210 9.61 2.44 27.96
C THR A 210 9.17 2.01 29.36
N ARG A 211 7.91 1.63 29.49
CA ARG A 211 7.38 0.99 30.70
C ARG A 211 6.38 -0.05 30.26
N SER A 212 6.60 -1.30 30.68
CA SER A 212 5.60 -2.35 30.57
C SER A 212 4.41 -1.97 31.45
N ILE A 213 3.34 -1.50 30.81
CA ILE A 213 2.07 -1.15 31.46
C ILE A 213 1.04 -2.16 30.97
N SER A 214 0.44 -2.90 31.91
CA SER A 214 -0.70 -3.78 31.60
C SER A 214 -1.86 -2.94 31.08
N ILE A 215 -2.46 -3.39 29.98
CA ILE A 215 -3.70 -2.83 29.41
C ILE A 215 -4.90 -3.40 30.16
#